data_AF-A0AAJ1Q7K9-F1
#
_entry.id   AF-A0AAJ1Q7K9-F1
#
_cell.length_a   1.000
_cell.length_b   1.000
_cell.length_c   1.000
_cell.angle_alpha   90.00
_cell.angle_beta   90.00
_cell.angle_gamma   90.00
#
_symmetry.space_group_name_H-M   'P 1'
#
loop_
_entity.id
_entity.type
_entity.pdbx_description
1 polymer ?
#
loop_
_entity_poly.entity_id
_entity_poly.type
_entity_poly.pdbx_seq_one_letter_code
_entity_poly.pdbx_strand_id
1 'polypeptide(L)'
;SRVLNNESGVSQRTRERVEAVMNQHGFSPSRSARAMRGQSDKVVAIIVTRLDSLSENLAVQTMLPAFYEQGYDPIMMESQFSPQLVAEHLGVLKRRNIDGVVLFGF
;
A
#
# COMPACT_ATOMS: atom_id res chain seq x y z
N SER A 1 8.49 -15.64 13.81
CA SER A 1 7.29 -15.92 12.99
C SER A 1 6.00 -15.67 13.74
N ARG A 2 5.74 -16.30 14.90
CA ARG A 2 4.43 -16.21 15.60
C ARG A 2 3.96 -14.82 16.02
N VAL A 3 4.87 -13.98 16.52
CA VAL A 3 4.54 -12.59 16.93
C VAL A 3 4.28 -11.67 15.72
N LEU A 4 5.06 -11.87 14.66
CA LEU A 4 4.98 -11.11 13.40
C LEU A 4 3.71 -11.43 12.60
N ASN A 5 3.13 -12.61 12.80
CA ASN A 5 1.97 -13.10 12.05
C ASN A 5 0.65 -12.99 12.84
N ASN A 6 0.65 -12.33 14.00
CA ASN A 6 -0.55 -12.18 14.85
C ASN A 6 -1.26 -13.52 15.19
N GLU A 7 -0.51 -14.63 15.28
CA GLU A 7 -1.06 -15.95 15.56
C GLU A 7 -1.49 -16.09 17.03
N SER A 8 -2.63 -16.74 17.29
CA SER A 8 -3.14 -17.00 18.64
C SER A 8 -2.21 -17.94 19.41
N GLY A 9 -1.70 -17.50 20.57
CA GLY A 9 -0.75 -18.25 21.42
C GLY A 9 0.47 -17.44 21.89
N VAL A 10 0.55 -16.14 21.58
CA VAL A 10 1.62 -15.24 22.03
C VAL A 10 1.10 -14.36 23.16
N SER A 11 1.77 -14.41 24.32
CA SER A 11 1.44 -13.52 25.44
C SER A 11 1.73 -12.06 25.07
N GLN A 12 0.90 -11.13 25.54
CA GLN A 12 1.03 -9.70 25.24
C GLN A 12 2.44 -9.16 25.59
N ARG A 13 3.01 -9.63 26.70
CA ARG A 13 4.38 -9.33 27.13
C ARG A 13 5.45 -9.79 26.13
N THR A 14 5.24 -10.92 25.46
CA THR A 14 6.15 -11.42 24.41
C THR A 14 6.04 -10.59 23.14
N ARG A 15 4.85 -10.06 22.84
CA ARG A 15 4.62 -9.19 21.68
C ARG A 15 5.33 -7.85 21.82
N GLU A 16 5.10 -7.16 22.94
CA GLU A 16 5.72 -5.87 23.24
C GLU A 16 7.25 -5.95 23.21
N ARG A 17 7.82 -7.04 23.73
CA ARG A 17 9.28 -7.25 23.75
C ARG A 17 9.86 -7.45 22.35
N VAL A 18 9.14 -8.10 21.45
CA VAL A 18 9.58 -8.32 20.07
C VAL A 18 9.41 -7.03 19.25
N GLU A 19 8.32 -6.30 19.41
CA GLU A 19 8.09 -5.00 18.76
C GLU A 19 9.14 -3.96 19.19
N ALA A 20 9.50 -3.91 20.48
CA ALA A 20 10.59 -3.06 20.97
C ALA A 20 11.93 -3.39 20.32
N VAL A 21 12.26 -4.68 20.15
CA VAL A 21 13.49 -5.13 19.50
C VAL A 21 13.48 -4.84 17.99
N MET A 22 12.32 -4.98 17.33
CA MET A 22 12.18 -4.65 15.91
C MET A 22 12.36 -3.15 15.64
N ASN A 23 11.79 -2.30 16.50
CA ASN A 23 11.94 -0.85 16.42
C ASN A 23 13.38 -0.40 16.73
N GLN A 24 14.06 -1.07 17.66
CA GLN A 24 15.45 -0.77 18.00
C GLN A 24 16.45 -1.18 16.92
N HIS A 25 16.18 -2.25 16.17
CA HIS A 25 17.09 -2.78 15.15
C HIS A 25 16.66 -2.51 13.70
N GLY A 26 15.58 -1.74 13.48
CA GLY A 26 15.08 -1.41 12.14
C GLY A 26 14.64 -2.64 11.34
N PHE A 27 14.30 -3.74 12.01
CA PHE A 27 13.96 -5.00 11.38
C PHE A 27 12.52 -4.95 10.85
N SER A 28 12.35 -4.65 9.57
CA SER A 28 11.08 -4.81 8.85
C SER A 28 11.16 -6.09 8.00
N PRO A 29 10.14 -6.99 8.03
CA PRO A 29 10.14 -8.16 7.17
C PRO A 29 10.31 -7.72 5.70
N SER A 30 11.35 -8.25 5.05
CA SER A 30 11.69 -7.85 3.68
C SER A 30 10.57 -8.22 2.70
N ARG A 31 10.36 -7.38 1.69
CA ARG A 31 9.38 -7.63 0.60
C ARG A 31 9.59 -9.01 -0.03
N SER A 32 10.84 -9.40 -0.24
CA SER A 32 11.23 -10.71 -0.76
C SER A 32 10.75 -11.87 0.12
N ALA A 33 10.79 -11.72 1.46
CA ALA A 33 10.32 -12.75 2.39
C ALA A 33 8.79 -12.86 2.48
N ARG A 34 8.02 -11.87 1.99
CA ARG A 34 6.56 -11.95 1.85
C ARG A 34 6.18 -12.61 0.52
N ALA A 35 6.82 -12.22 -0.57
CA ALA A 35 6.63 -12.82 -1.90
C ALA A 35 6.95 -14.33 -1.92
N MET A 36 8.01 -14.77 -1.23
CA MET A 36 8.38 -16.19 -1.11
C MET A 36 7.35 -17.04 -0.36
N ARG A 37 6.41 -16.43 0.38
CA ARG A 37 5.35 -17.12 1.14
C ARG A 37 4.00 -17.15 0.41
N GLY A 38 3.93 -16.75 -0.85
CA GLY A 38 2.72 -16.82 -1.67
C GLY A 38 1.69 -15.73 -1.40
N GLN A 39 2.02 -14.70 -0.60
CA GLN A 39 1.26 -13.45 -0.60
C GLN A 39 1.67 -12.67 -1.85
N SER A 40 0.85 -12.71 -2.90
CA SER A 40 0.93 -11.73 -3.98
C SER A 40 0.77 -10.34 -3.34
N ASP A 41 1.71 -9.43 -3.59
CA ASP A 41 1.55 -8.03 -3.20
C ASP A 41 0.29 -7.52 -3.91
N LYS A 42 -0.79 -7.27 -3.14
CA LYS A 42 -2.01 -6.67 -3.70
C LYS A 42 -1.71 -5.21 -3.95
N VAL A 43 -1.78 -4.72 -5.18
CA VAL A 43 -1.43 -3.35 -5.52
C VAL A 43 -2.68 -2.60 -5.94
N VAL A 44 -2.87 -1.40 -5.39
CA VAL A 44 -3.93 -0.46 -5.80
C VAL A 44 -3.29 0.81 -6.36
N ALA A 45 -3.77 1.30 -7.49
CA ALA A 45 -3.31 2.56 -8.04
C ALA A 45 -4.27 3.70 -7.70
N ILE A 46 -3.71 4.87 -7.47
CA ILE A 46 -4.44 6.11 -7.23
C ILE A 46 -3.97 7.12 -8.28
N ILE A 47 -4.87 7.50 -9.19
CA ILE A 47 -4.61 8.51 -10.22
C ILE A 47 -5.26 9.82 -9.76
N VAL A 48 -4.45 10.78 -9.36
CA VAL A 48 -4.88 12.14 -8.98
C VAL A 48 -4.88 13.08 -10.18
N THR A 49 -5.61 14.19 -10.12
CA THR A 49 -5.51 15.22 -11.16
C THR A 49 -4.24 16.04 -10.99
N ARG A 50 -3.90 16.41 -9.74
CA ARG A 50 -2.65 17.10 -9.40
C ARG A 50 -2.09 16.67 -8.07
N LEU A 51 -0.78 16.47 -8.01
CA LEU A 51 -0.06 16.13 -6.78
C LEU A 51 -0.04 17.26 -5.75
N ASP A 52 -0.25 18.51 -6.19
CA ASP A 52 -0.34 19.68 -5.32
C ASP A 52 -1.76 20.00 -4.84
N SER A 53 -2.76 19.20 -5.26
CA SER A 53 -4.14 19.40 -4.86
C SER A 53 -4.36 19.01 -3.39
N LEU A 54 -4.61 20.00 -2.53
CA LEU A 54 -4.90 19.78 -1.11
C LEU A 54 -6.08 18.84 -0.89
N SER A 55 -7.16 19.01 -1.66
CA SER A 55 -8.37 18.20 -1.55
C SER A 55 -8.13 16.73 -1.92
N GLU A 56 -7.39 16.48 -2.99
CA GLU A 56 -7.05 15.11 -3.41
C GLU A 56 -6.08 14.47 -2.43
N ASN A 57 -5.06 15.22 -2.00
CA ASN A 57 -4.09 14.75 -1.03
C ASN A 57 -4.76 14.38 0.31
N LEU A 58 -5.76 15.13 0.77
CA LEU A 58 -6.52 14.79 1.98
C LEU A 58 -7.33 13.49 1.79
N ALA A 59 -7.97 13.32 0.64
CA ALA A 59 -8.67 12.08 0.31
C ALA A 59 -7.70 10.89 0.29
N VAL A 60 -6.52 11.05 -0.35
CA VAL A 60 -5.47 10.02 -0.38
C VAL A 60 -4.97 9.69 1.01
N GLN A 61 -4.65 10.69 1.83
CA GLN A 61 -4.21 10.48 3.23
C GLN A 61 -5.22 9.67 4.03
N THR A 62 -6.51 9.81 3.75
CA THR A 62 -7.59 9.07 4.43
C THR A 62 -7.76 7.65 3.88
N MET A 63 -7.50 7.43 2.59
CA MET A 63 -7.57 6.10 1.96
C MET A 63 -6.39 5.19 2.31
N LEU A 64 -5.18 5.76 2.45
CA LEU A 64 -3.95 4.98 2.67
C LEU A 64 -4.03 4.01 3.86
N PRO A 65 -4.50 4.42 5.07
CA PRO A 65 -4.65 3.49 6.20
C PRO A 65 -5.53 2.28 5.87
N ALA A 66 -6.67 2.51 5.20
CA ALA A 66 -7.59 1.44 4.84
C ALA A 66 -6.98 0.45 3.84
N PHE A 67 -6.17 0.93 2.88
CA PHE A 67 -5.45 0.06 1.96
C PHE A 67 -4.40 -0.79 2.70
N TYR A 68 -3.61 -0.18 3.58
CA TYR A 68 -2.58 -0.90 4.34
C TYR A 68 -3.18 -1.94 5.29
N GLU A 69 -4.27 -1.62 5.98
CA GLU A 69 -5.00 -2.57 6.83
C GLU A 69 -5.48 -3.81 6.07
N GLN A 70 -5.82 -3.65 4.80
CA GLN A 70 -6.25 -4.73 3.91
C GLN A 70 -5.09 -5.41 3.15
N GLY A 71 -3.84 -5.00 3.43
CA GLY A 71 -2.63 -5.56 2.82
C GLY A 71 -2.41 -5.13 1.37
N TYR A 72 -3.00 -4.00 0.94
CA TYR A 72 -2.70 -3.39 -0.35
C TYR A 72 -1.47 -2.47 -0.27
N ASP A 73 -0.67 -2.44 -1.32
CA ASP A 73 0.42 -1.49 -1.57
C ASP A 73 -0.06 -0.40 -2.55
N PRO A 74 -0.30 0.83 -2.11
CA PRO A 74 -0.79 1.91 -2.98
C PRO A 74 0.34 2.51 -3.83
N ILE A 75 0.06 2.73 -5.12
CA ILE A 75 0.92 3.53 -6.01
C ILE A 75 0.17 4.77 -6.49
N MET A 76 0.85 5.92 -6.58
CA MET A 76 0.24 7.19 -6.96
C MET A 76 0.75 7.66 -8.33
N MET A 77 -0.15 8.19 -9.15
CA MET A 77 0.14 8.74 -10.48
C MET A 77 -0.63 10.05 -10.66
N GLU A 78 -0.06 10.98 -11.42
CA GLU A 78 -0.71 12.27 -11.74
C GLU A 78 -1.22 12.27 -13.18
N SER A 79 -2.46 12.72 -13.41
CA SER A 79 -3.04 12.81 -14.75
C SER A 79 -3.01 14.21 -15.36
N GLN A 80 -2.79 15.27 -14.56
CA GLN A 80 -2.79 16.67 -15.00
C GLN A 80 -4.05 17.07 -15.79
N PHE A 81 -5.21 16.51 -15.41
CA PHE A 81 -6.48 16.65 -16.13
C PHE A 81 -6.46 16.17 -17.59
N SER A 82 -5.44 15.42 -18.02
CA SER A 82 -5.33 14.91 -19.38
C SER A 82 -5.97 13.53 -19.50
N PRO A 83 -7.06 13.38 -20.28
CA PRO A 83 -7.63 12.06 -20.56
C PRO A 83 -6.62 11.12 -21.26
N GLN A 84 -5.68 11.68 -22.02
CA GLN A 84 -4.62 10.92 -22.67
C GLN A 84 -3.67 10.31 -21.63
N LEU A 85 -3.20 11.09 -20.65
CA LEU A 85 -2.36 10.57 -19.57
C LEU A 85 -3.11 9.53 -18.72
N VAL A 86 -4.40 9.73 -18.44
CA VAL A 86 -5.22 8.71 -17.77
C VAL A 86 -5.21 7.39 -18.55
N ALA A 87 -5.44 7.45 -19.87
CA ALA A 87 -5.45 6.26 -20.71
C ALA A 87 -4.08 5.54 -20.73
N GLU A 88 -2.99 6.31 -20.79
CA GLU A 88 -1.62 5.77 -20.69
C GLU A 88 -1.37 5.07 -19.36
N HIS A 89 -1.72 5.71 -18.24
CA HIS A 89 -1.61 5.15 -16.90
C HIS A 89 -2.40 3.86 -16.78
N LEU A 90 -3.68 3.85 -17.17
CA LEU A 90 -4.51 2.65 -17.18
C LEU A 90 -3.89 1.52 -18.02
N GLY A 91 -3.25 1.85 -19.15
CA GLY A 91 -2.51 0.90 -19.95
C GLY A 91 -1.32 0.28 -19.22
N VAL A 92 -0.53 1.09 -18.50
CA VAL A 92 0.59 0.60 -17.66
C VAL A 92 0.07 -0.29 -16.53
N LEU A 93 -0.98 0.14 -15.84
CA LEU A 93 -1.57 -0.58 -14.71
C LEU A 93 -2.13 -1.94 -15.13
N LYS A 94 -2.81 -1.99 -16.29
CA LYS A 94 -3.30 -3.25 -16.88
C LYS A 94 -2.16 -4.23 -17.18
N ARG A 95 -1.04 -3.76 -17.73
CA ARG A 95 0.14 -4.61 -18.03
C ARG A 95 0.84 -5.13 -16.77
N ARG A 96 0.69 -4.42 -15.65
CA ARG A 96 1.29 -4.79 -14.36
C ARG A 96 0.35 -5.63 -13.48
N ASN A 97 -0.83 -6.02 -13.99
CA ASN A 97 -1.81 -6.80 -13.24
C ASN A 97 -2.18 -6.18 -11.89
N ILE A 98 -2.34 -4.85 -11.87
CA ILE A 98 -2.73 -4.11 -10.67
C ILE A 98 -4.17 -4.48 -10.30
N ASP A 99 -4.44 -4.70 -9.00
CA ASP A 99 -5.71 -5.23 -8.50
C ASP A 99 -6.87 -4.23 -8.53
N GLY A 100 -6.57 -2.93 -8.55
CA GLY A 100 -7.61 -1.89 -8.59
C GLY A 100 -7.07 -0.49 -8.87
N VAL A 101 -7.96 0.41 -9.25
CA VAL A 101 -7.65 1.82 -9.54
C VAL A 101 -8.69 2.73 -8.89
N VAL A 102 -8.22 3.75 -8.17
CA VAL A 102 -8.99 4.93 -7.78
C VAL A 102 -8.61 6.07 -8.72
N LEU A 103 -9.59 6.72 -9.35
CA LEU A 103 -9.37 7.78 -10.32
C LEU A 103 -10.10 9.07 -9.88
N PHE A 104 -9.36 10.16 -9.80
CA PHE A 104 -9.87 11.53 -9.66
C PHE A 104 -9.94 12.17 -11.05
N GLY A 105 -11.06 12.81 -11.39
CA GLY A 105 -11.32 13.23 -12.78
C GLY A 105 -12.30 14.39 -12.94
N PHE A 106 -12.35 15.30 -11.98
CA PHE A 106 -13.22 16.47 -11.99
C PHE A 106 -12.40 17.75 -12.10
#